data_AF-A0A2P6PFH5-F1
#
_entry.id   AF-A0A2P6PFH5-F1
#
_cell.length_a   1.000
_cell.length_b   1.000
_cell.length_c   1.000
_cell.angle_alpha   90.00
_cell.angle_beta   90.00
_cell.angle_gamma   90.00
#
_symmetry.space_group_name_H-M   'P 1'
#
loop_
_entity.id
_entity.type
_entity.pdbx_description
1 polymer ?
#
loop_
_entity_poly.entity_id
_entity_poly.type
_entity_poly.pdbx_seq_one_letter_code
_entity_poly.pdbx_strand_id
1 'polypeptide(L)'
;MMFKVHVRDVKLTLDCLKPVIDEISEYNKVLNQPMDELQDLQLHIEEGRDLVRKCSKVGAWSFCKKYRYTTQLHRHDKLLHTLLHLLELQKTRDIRETLVSVRNIETVVQRIEGNICVRQNQSETN
;
A
#
# COMPACT_ATOMS: atom_id res chain seq x y z
N MET A 1 -23.12 -16.41 -17.40
CA MET A 1 -21.89 -16.98 -16.80
C MET A 1 -20.92 -15.89 -16.32
N MET A 2 -20.65 -14.87 -17.15
CA MET A 2 -19.67 -13.80 -16.91
C MET A 2 -19.81 -13.05 -15.56
N PHE A 3 -21.03 -12.70 -15.13
CA PHE A 3 -21.25 -12.00 -13.86
C PHE A 3 -20.76 -12.77 -12.63
N LYS A 4 -20.98 -14.10 -12.58
CA LYS A 4 -20.56 -14.92 -11.44
C LYS A 4 -19.05 -15.08 -11.36
N VAL A 5 -18.38 -15.14 -12.51
CA VAL A 5 -16.91 -15.18 -12.60
C VAL A 5 -16.34 -13.87 -12.08
N HIS A 6 -16.83 -12.74 -12.60
CA HIS A 6 -16.38 -11.43 -12.16
C HIS A 6 -16.54 -11.20 -10.64
N VAL A 7 -17.69 -11.58 -10.06
CA VAL A 7 -17.92 -11.49 -8.61
C VAL A 7 -16.94 -12.36 -7.82
N ARG A 8 -16.58 -13.54 -8.35
CA ARG A 8 -15.60 -14.43 -7.72
C ARG A 8 -14.21 -13.82 -7.76
N ASP A 9 -13.81 -13.27 -8.90
CA ASP A 9 -12.48 -12.68 -9.07
C ASP A 9 -12.29 -11.48 -8.14
N VAL A 10 -13.29 -10.58 -8.08
CA VAL A 10 -13.27 -9.46 -7.13
C VAL A 10 -13.19 -9.95 -5.69
N LYS A 11 -13.94 -11.01 -5.34
CA LYS A 11 -13.85 -11.62 -4.00
C LYS A 11 -12.43 -12.07 -3.69
N LEU A 12 -11.80 -12.83 -4.59
CA LEU A 12 -10.44 -13.34 -4.41
C LEU A 12 -9.45 -12.20 -4.23
N THR A 13 -9.53 -11.16 -5.05
CA THR A 13 -8.67 -9.97 -4.93
C THR A 13 -8.80 -9.32 -3.55
N LEU A 14 -10.02 -9.11 -3.05
CA LEU A 14 -10.25 -8.48 -1.75
C LEU A 14 -9.81 -9.35 -0.57
N ASP A 15 -10.00 -10.67 -0.68
CA ASP A 15 -9.56 -11.65 0.33
C ASP A 15 -8.03 -11.72 0.39
N CYS A 16 -7.33 -11.62 -0.76
CA CYS A 16 -5.87 -11.58 -0.83
C CYS A 16 -5.28 -10.25 -0.34
N LEU A 17 -5.94 -9.12 -0.66
CA LEU A 17 -5.43 -7.80 -0.26
C LEU A 17 -5.52 -7.55 1.23
N LYS A 18 -6.60 -8.00 1.89
CA LYS A 18 -6.84 -7.70 3.31
C LYS A 18 -5.66 -8.03 4.24
N PRO A 19 -5.10 -9.26 4.25
CA PRO A 19 -3.98 -9.57 5.14
C PRO A 19 -2.73 -8.71 4.85
N VAL A 20 -2.47 -8.39 3.59
CA VAL A 20 -1.32 -7.56 3.20
C VAL A 20 -1.48 -6.12 3.71
N ILE A 21 -2.68 -5.55 3.56
CA ILE A 21 -2.99 -4.20 4.03
C ILE A 21 -2.98 -4.13 5.57
N ASP A 22 -3.43 -5.17 6.25
CA ASP A 22 -3.34 -5.27 7.71
C ASP A 22 -1.88 -5.31 8.19
N GLU A 23 -1.02 -6.06 7.49
CA GLU A 23 0.42 -6.11 7.81
C GLU A 23 1.08 -4.73 7.63
N ILE A 24 0.80 -4.03 6.53
CA ILE A 24 1.30 -2.66 6.29
C ILE A 24 0.81 -1.72 7.38
N SER A 25 -0.44 -1.87 7.83
CA SER A 25 -1.00 -1.07 8.91
C SER A 25 -0.25 -1.24 10.23
N GLU A 26 0.26 -2.43 10.53
CA GLU A 26 1.07 -2.65 11.73
C GLU A 26 2.46 -2.02 11.60
N TYR A 27 3.09 -2.11 10.43
CA TYR A 27 4.38 -1.44 10.20
C TYR A 27 4.27 0.08 10.29
N ASN A 28 3.24 0.68 9.68
CA ASN A 28 3.05 2.13 9.71
C ASN A 28 2.86 2.66 11.13
N LYS A 29 2.19 1.90 12.02
CA LYS A 29 2.08 2.24 13.45
C LYS A 29 3.44 2.29 14.13
N VAL A 30 4.29 1.29 13.89
CA VAL A 30 5.64 1.24 14.47
C VAL A 30 6.53 2.38 13.94
N LEU A 31 6.36 2.73 12.67
CA LEU A 31 7.13 3.78 11.99
C LEU A 31 6.54 5.19 12.16
N ASN A 32 5.41 5.35 12.85
CA ASN A 32 4.65 6.60 12.96
C ASN A 32 4.36 7.26 11.60
N GLN A 33 4.04 6.45 10.58
CA GLN A 33 3.77 6.90 9.23
C GLN A 33 2.29 7.29 9.03
N PRO A 34 1.97 8.13 8.01
CA PRO A 34 0.59 8.49 7.69
C PRO A 34 -0.28 7.25 7.44
N MET A 35 -1.49 7.28 7.99
CA MET A 35 -2.43 6.16 7.94
C MET A 35 -3.68 6.46 7.10
N ASP A 36 -3.88 7.69 6.66
CA ASP A 36 -5.14 8.14 6.05
C ASP A 36 -5.45 7.36 4.75
N GLU A 37 -4.49 7.31 3.81
CA GLU A 37 -4.64 6.56 2.55
C GLU A 37 -4.85 5.06 2.79
N LEU A 38 -4.23 4.51 3.83
CA LEU A 38 -4.35 3.10 4.19
C LEU A 38 -5.70 2.79 4.85
N GLN A 39 -6.22 3.70 5.67
CA GLN A 39 -7.55 3.60 6.27
C GLN A 39 -8.64 3.69 5.20
N ASP A 40 -8.50 4.62 4.25
CA ASP A 40 -9.40 4.74 3.10
C ASP A 40 -9.41 3.44 2.29
N LEU A 41 -8.23 2.83 2.07
CA LEU A 41 -8.14 1.54 1.40
C LEU A 41 -8.79 0.41 2.20
N GLN A 42 -8.57 0.35 3.52
CA GLN A 42 -9.20 -0.67 4.37
C GLN A 42 -10.73 -0.58 4.33
N LEU A 43 -11.28 0.63 4.47
CA LEU A 43 -12.71 0.88 4.37
C LEU A 43 -13.23 0.43 3.00
N HIS A 44 -12.55 0.83 1.93
CA HIS A 44 -12.95 0.48 0.57
C HIS A 44 -12.92 -1.03 0.31
N ILE A 45 -11.96 -1.76 0.89
CA ILE A 45 -11.92 -3.24 0.80
C ILE A 45 -13.16 -3.85 1.47
N GLU A 46 -13.58 -3.34 2.64
CA GLU A 46 -14.80 -3.83 3.32
C GLU A 46 -16.07 -3.52 2.52
N GLU A 47 -16.17 -2.32 1.93
CA GLU A 47 -17.28 -1.96 1.04
C GLU A 47 -17.36 -2.91 -0.17
N GLY A 48 -16.21 -3.31 -0.71
CA GLY A 48 -16.10 -4.28 -1.79
C GLY A 48 -16.61 -5.66 -1.39
N ARG A 49 -16.24 -6.14 -0.20
CA ARG A 49 -16.75 -7.41 0.35
C ARG A 49 -18.27 -7.38 0.50
N ASP A 50 -18.79 -6.28 0.98
CA ASP A 50 -20.21 -6.05 1.12
C ASP A 50 -20.94 -6.05 -0.23
N LEU A 51 -20.33 -5.45 -1.24
CA LEU A 51 -20.82 -5.47 -2.60
C LEU A 51 -20.83 -6.89 -3.18
N VAL A 52 -19.75 -7.66 -3.01
CA VAL A 52 -19.67 -9.08 -3.41
C VAL A 52 -20.76 -9.92 -2.73
N ARG A 53 -20.97 -9.71 -1.42
CA ARG A 53 -22.02 -10.38 -0.64
C ARG A 53 -23.43 -10.05 -1.13
N LYS A 54 -23.68 -8.82 -1.58
CA LYS A 54 -24.94 -8.43 -2.23
C LYS A 54 -25.09 -9.09 -3.60
N CYS A 55 -24.00 -9.18 -4.36
CA CYS A 55 -23.97 -9.82 -5.68
C CYS A 55 -24.24 -11.33 -5.64
N SER A 56 -23.78 -12.03 -4.60
CA SER A 56 -23.99 -13.49 -4.48
C SER A 56 -25.46 -13.89 -4.31
N LYS A 57 -26.30 -12.98 -3.81
CA LYS A 57 -27.75 -13.16 -3.63
C LYS A 57 -28.56 -12.90 -4.91
N VAL A 58 -27.90 -12.51 -6.01
CA VAL A 58 -28.56 -12.14 -7.27
C VAL A 58 -28.98 -13.39 -8.04
N GLY A 59 -30.30 -13.54 -8.25
CA GLY A 59 -30.87 -14.66 -8.98
C GLY A 59 -30.44 -14.72 -10.45
N ALA A 60 -30.46 -15.92 -11.02
CA ALA A 60 -29.97 -16.19 -12.38
C ALA A 60 -30.69 -15.37 -13.48
N TRP A 61 -31.95 -15.01 -13.27
CA TRP A 61 -32.78 -14.29 -14.26
C TRP A 61 -32.83 -12.77 -14.04
N SER A 62 -32.14 -12.23 -13.03
CA SER A 62 -32.24 -10.82 -12.67
C SER A 62 -31.26 -9.92 -13.44
N PHE A 63 -31.47 -9.80 -14.76
CA PHE A 63 -30.59 -9.04 -15.67
C PHE A 63 -30.35 -7.59 -15.24
N CYS A 64 -31.40 -6.83 -14.88
CA CYS A 64 -31.26 -5.44 -14.45
C CYS A 64 -30.40 -5.32 -13.17
N LYS A 65 -30.57 -6.24 -12.21
CA LYS A 65 -29.75 -6.26 -10.99
C LYS A 65 -28.30 -6.56 -11.32
N LYS A 66 -28.03 -7.54 -12.18
CA LYS A 66 -26.68 -7.88 -12.63
C LYS A 66 -26.00 -6.69 -13.31
N TYR A 67 -26.69 -6.01 -14.22
CA TYR A 67 -26.15 -4.81 -14.86
C TYR A 67 -25.75 -3.74 -13.84
N ARG A 68 -26.67 -3.41 -12.91
CA ARG A 68 -26.40 -2.45 -11.83
C ARG A 68 -25.18 -2.84 -11.00
N TYR A 69 -25.10 -4.11 -10.60
CA TYR A 69 -23.98 -4.60 -9.80
C TYR A 69 -22.67 -4.65 -10.58
N THR A 70 -22.67 -4.98 -11.86
CA THR A 70 -21.47 -4.89 -12.72
C THR A 70 -20.95 -3.46 -12.74
N THR A 71 -21.82 -2.46 -12.90
CA THR A 71 -21.40 -1.04 -12.85
C THR A 71 -20.84 -0.67 -11.48
N GLN A 72 -21.43 -1.15 -10.38
CA GLN A 72 -20.92 -0.90 -9.03
C GLN A 72 -19.56 -1.57 -8.80
N LEU A 73 -19.38 -2.82 -9.22
CA LEU A 73 -18.11 -3.55 -9.13
C LEU A 73 -17.02 -2.86 -9.94
N HIS A 74 -17.33 -2.38 -11.14
CA HIS A 74 -16.38 -1.65 -11.96
C HIS A 74 -15.95 -0.32 -11.33
N ARG A 75 -16.89 0.43 -10.72
CA ARG A 75 -16.56 1.66 -9.98
C ARG A 75 -15.69 1.36 -8.75
N HIS A 76 -16.03 0.29 -8.04
CA HIS A 76 -15.27 -0.18 -6.89
C HIS A 76 -13.83 -0.54 -7.27
N ASP A 77 -13.66 -1.33 -8.33
CA ASP A 77 -12.36 -1.73 -8.88
C ASP A 77 -11.51 -0.52 -9.30
N LYS A 78 -12.11 0.47 -9.96
CA LYS A 78 -11.42 1.70 -10.35
C LYS A 78 -10.89 2.47 -9.13
N LEU A 79 -11.72 2.66 -8.10
CA LEU A 79 -11.29 3.37 -6.89
C LEU A 79 -10.24 2.56 -6.11
N LEU A 80 -10.38 1.23 -6.07
CA LEU A 80 -9.39 0.34 -5.45
C LEU A 80 -8.02 0.49 -6.13
N HIS A 81 -7.98 0.48 -7.46
CA HIS A 81 -6.74 0.69 -8.21
C HIS A 81 -6.15 2.10 -7.97
N THR A 82 -6.99 3.13 -7.86
CA THR A 82 -6.50 4.48 -7.54
C THR A 82 -5.85 4.53 -6.16
N LEU A 83 -6.47 3.94 -5.14
CA LEU A 83 -5.92 3.91 -3.78
C LEU A 83 -4.63 3.10 -3.70
N LEU A 84 -4.56 1.94 -4.37
CA LEU A 84 -3.33 1.14 -4.46
C LEU A 84 -2.20 1.93 -5.15
N HIS A 85 -2.53 2.68 -6.21
CA HIS A 85 -1.54 3.50 -6.90
C HIS A 85 -1.02 4.66 -6.04
N LEU A 86 -1.88 5.29 -5.23
CA LEU A 86 -1.47 6.32 -4.27
C LEU A 86 -0.48 5.74 -3.24
N LEU A 87 -0.76 4.55 -2.70
CA LEU A 87 0.18 3.86 -1.80
C LEU A 87 1.52 3.53 -2.47
N GLU A 88 1.54 3.18 -3.75
CA GLU A 88 2.79 2.97 -4.50
C GLU A 88 3.60 4.28 -4.65
N LEU A 89 2.92 5.40 -4.88
CA LEU A 89 3.55 6.72 -4.94
C LEU A 89 4.09 7.13 -3.56
N GLN A 90 3.34 6.86 -2.49
CA GLN A 90 3.79 7.08 -1.11
C GLN A 90 5.05 6.26 -0.83
N LYS A 91 5.05 4.96 -1.15
CA LYS A 91 6.23 4.10 -1.02
C LYS A 91 7.44 4.66 -1.78
N THR A 92 7.23 5.18 -2.99
CA THR A 92 8.31 5.77 -3.80
C THR A 92 8.91 7.00 -3.13
N ARG A 93 8.08 7.85 -2.53
CA ARG A 93 8.53 9.01 -1.74
C ARG A 93 9.34 8.55 -0.53
N ASP A 94 8.84 7.59 0.23
CA ASP A 94 9.46 7.14 1.48
C ASP A 94 10.83 6.47 1.21
N ILE A 95 10.96 5.72 0.10
CA ILE A 95 12.26 5.18 -0.37
C ILE A 95 13.24 6.31 -0.69
N ARG A 96 12.79 7.38 -1.36
CA ARG A 96 13.66 8.51 -1.70
C ARG A 96 14.12 9.26 -0.46
N GLU A 97 13.24 9.49 0.50
CA GLU A 97 13.57 10.10 1.79
C GLU A 97 14.59 9.26 2.57
N THR A 98 14.39 7.94 2.58
CA THR A 98 15.36 7.00 3.16
C THR A 98 16.72 7.10 2.48
N LEU A 99 16.77 7.17 1.14
CA LEU A 99 18.02 7.30 0.40
C LEU A 99 18.76 8.61 0.73
N VAL A 100 18.03 9.73 0.84
CA VAL A 100 18.61 11.02 1.27
C VAL A 100 19.21 10.90 2.67
N SER A 101 18.47 10.30 3.61
CA SER A 101 18.95 10.06 4.97
C SER A 101 20.23 9.21 4.99
N VAL A 102 20.29 8.13 4.19
CA VAL A 102 21.48 7.28 4.06
C VAL A 102 22.68 8.06 3.51
N ARG A 103 22.49 8.92 2.50
CA ARG A 103 23.57 9.76 1.95
C ARG A 103 24.10 10.78 2.95
N ASN A 104 23.21 11.34 3.78
CA ASN A 104 23.62 12.23 4.86
C ASN A 104 24.47 11.48 5.90
N ILE A 105 24.06 10.26 6.28
CA ILE A 105 24.84 9.39 7.18
C ILE A 105 26.21 9.07 6.57
N GLU A 106 26.27 8.65 5.30
CA GLU A 106 27.52 8.37 4.59
C GLU A 106 28.49 9.57 4.64
N THR A 107 27.96 10.79 4.40
CA THR A 107 28.76 12.02 4.47
C THR A 107 29.32 12.28 5.87
N VAL A 108 28.53 12.03 6.91
CA VAL A 108 28.97 12.18 8.31
C VAL A 108 30.04 11.14 8.65
N VAL A 109 29.87 9.89 8.22
CA VAL A 109 30.85 8.81 8.43
C VAL A 109 32.17 9.14 7.77
N GLN A 110 32.19 9.58 6.50
CA GLN A 110 33.42 9.98 5.80
C GLN A 110 34.17 11.11 6.52
N ARG A 111 33.44 12.09 7.07
CA ARG A 111 34.05 13.17 7.88
C ARG A 111 34.67 12.63 9.17
N ILE A 112 34.00 11.69 9.85
CA ILE A 112 34.52 11.07 11.06
C ILE A 112 35.80 10.29 10.75
N GLU A 113 35.80 9.46 9.70
CA GLU A 113 36.96 8.70 9.26
C GLU A 113 38.15 9.60 8.92
N GLY A 114 37.91 10.68 8.17
CA GLY A 114 38.94 11.69 7.86
C GLY A 114 39.53 12.33 9.12
N ASN A 115 38.70 12.71 10.09
CA ASN A 115 39.15 13.31 11.35
C ASN A 115 39.96 12.33 12.21
N ILE A 116 39.63 11.04 12.21
CA ILE A 116 40.38 10.01 12.93
C ILE A 116 41.78 9.85 12.32
N CYS A 117 41.87 9.77 10.99
CA CYS A 117 43.14 9.67 10.27
C CYS A 117 44.07 10.85 10.57
N VAL A 118 43.54 12.08 10.55
CA VAL A 118 44.32 13.29 10.87
C VAL A 118 44.88 13.25 12.30
N ARG A 119 44.09 12.78 13.29
CA ARG A 119 44.54 12.71 14.70
C ARG A 119 45.64 11.66 14.91
N GLN A 120 45.55 10.50 14.27
CA GLN A 120 46.56 9.44 14.39
C GLN A 120 47.93 9.90 13.87
N ASN A 121 47.96 10.57 12.72
CA ASN A 121 49.21 11.10 12.15
C ASN A 121 49.88 12.16 13.05
N GLN A 122 49.10 12.94 13.82
CA GLN A 122 49.62 13.93 14.77
C GLN A 122 50.19 13.30 16.05
N SER A 123 49.69 12.13 16.46
CA SER A 123 50.22 11.41 17.63
C SER A 123 51.50 10.62 17.34
N GLU A 124 51.76 10.24 16.09
CA GLU A 124 52.98 9.51 15.70
C GLU A 124 54.19 10.41 15.43
N THR A 125 53.97 11.73 15.32
CA THR A 125 55.01 12.74 15.05
C THR A 125 55.52 13.46 16.30
N ASN A 126 55.06 13.09 17.49
CA ASN A 126 55.53 13.58 18.80
C ASN A 126 56.19 12.44 19.59
#